data_AF-A0A1J8QF38-F1
#
_entry.id   AF-A0A1J8QF38-F1
#
_cell.length_a   1.000
_cell.length_b   1.000
_cell.length_c   1.000
_cell.angle_alpha   90.00
_cell.angle_beta   90.00
_cell.angle_gamma   90.00
#
_symmetry.space_group_name_H-M   'P 1'
#
loop_
_entity.id
_entity.type
_entity.pdbx_description
1 polymer ?
#
loop_
_entity_poly.entity_id
_entity_poly.type
_entity_poly.pdbx_seq_one_letter_code
_entity_poly.pdbx_strand_id
1 'polypeptide(L)'
;MALFHSAFTSIVPIFYATPVELGGLSLDPPRIGAILGASSLAHGTFQILFYARLNDRFGTGAVYTTGVLSGIPMVILFPVINALARAYGMSLAVWLAIGVQLTLVLNLVMCYPCVSLYIRAAAPNRASLGTANGIGHFAAAAGKIIGPASAASIFSYSMREGHDAWSVYYFLMAIALLAVGASTLLPRDPSQWEDSE
;
A
#
# COMPACT_ATOMS: atom_id res chain seq x y z
N MET A 1 1.68 -7.97 0.63
CA MET A 1 1.55 -6.60 1.18
C MET A 1 2.80 -5.77 1.00
N ALA A 2 3.94 -6.13 1.61
CA ALA A 2 5.15 -5.29 1.57
C ALA A 2 5.58 -4.93 0.13
N LEU A 3 5.55 -5.90 -0.79
CA LEU A 3 5.85 -5.67 -2.21
C LEU A 3 4.91 -4.64 -2.84
N PHE A 4 3.59 -4.80 -2.67
CA PHE A 4 2.58 -3.86 -3.18
C PHE A 4 2.76 -2.46 -2.60
N HIS A 5 2.85 -2.33 -1.28
CA HIS A 5 2.99 -1.04 -0.61
C HIS A 5 4.24 -0.30 -1.08
N SER A 6 5.39 -0.98 -1.15
CA SER A 6 6.63 -0.35 -1.61
C SER A 6 6.58 0.04 -3.08
N ALA A 7 6.08 -0.83 -3.96
CA ALA A 7 5.85 -0.51 -5.36
C ALA A 7 4.95 0.72 -5.50
N PHE A 8 3.80 0.75 -4.82
CA PHE A 8 2.88 1.87 -4.81
C PHE A 8 3.55 3.17 -4.36
N THR A 9 4.21 3.18 -3.21
CA THR A 9 4.86 4.38 -2.66
C THR A 9 6.00 4.91 -3.54
N SER A 10 6.66 4.06 -4.32
CA SER A 10 7.66 4.50 -5.30
C SER A 10 7.05 5.15 -6.54
N ILE A 11 5.85 4.73 -6.95
CA ILE A 11 5.17 5.25 -8.15
C ILE A 11 4.44 6.56 -7.86
N VAL A 12 3.88 6.76 -6.67
CA VAL A 12 3.16 8.00 -6.30
C VAL A 12 3.96 9.28 -6.63
N PRO A 13 5.22 9.48 -6.18
CA PRO A 13 5.97 10.70 -6.51
C PRO A 13 6.26 10.83 -8.01
N ILE A 14 6.51 9.70 -8.69
CA ILE A 14 6.76 9.68 -10.14
C ILE A 14 5.49 10.14 -10.88
N PHE A 15 4.33 9.60 -10.50
CA PHE A 15 3.03 9.98 -11.04
C PHE A 15 2.71 11.46 -10.77
N TYR A 16 2.99 11.97 -9.56
CA TYR A 16 2.77 13.38 -9.24
C TYR A 16 3.65 14.32 -10.07
N ALA A 17 4.89 13.94 -10.33
CA ALA A 17 5.83 14.73 -11.14
C ALA A 17 5.60 14.62 -12.66
N THR A 18 5.01 13.52 -13.13
CA THR A 18 4.80 13.26 -14.57
C THR A 18 3.84 14.32 -15.16
N PRO A 19 4.09 14.83 -16.38
CA PRO A 19 3.18 15.75 -17.07
C PRO A 19 1.76 15.20 -17.20
N VAL A 20 0.77 16.10 -17.20
CA VAL A 20 -0.66 15.70 -17.25
C VAL A 20 -0.99 14.96 -18.55
N GLU A 21 -0.32 15.34 -19.64
CA GLU A 21 -0.44 14.74 -20.97
C GLU A 21 0.06 13.29 -21.02
N LEU A 22 1.01 12.92 -20.15
CA LEU A 22 1.61 11.59 -20.08
C LEU A 22 1.00 10.73 -18.96
N GLY A 23 -0.12 11.17 -18.38
CA GLY A 23 -0.82 10.43 -17.33
C GLY A 23 -0.46 10.82 -15.90
N GLY A 24 0.17 11.98 -15.65
CA GLY A 24 0.52 12.47 -14.30
C GLY A 24 -0.26 13.71 -13.83
N LEU A 25 0.34 14.49 -12.93
CA LEU A 25 -0.24 15.70 -12.32
C LEU A 25 0.60 16.98 -12.49
N SER A 26 1.82 16.89 -13.03
CA SER A 26 2.76 18.01 -13.22
C SER A 26 2.97 18.86 -11.95
N LEU A 27 3.09 18.21 -10.79
CA LEU A 27 3.33 18.87 -9.51
C LEU A 27 4.82 19.17 -9.30
N ASP A 28 5.09 20.32 -8.67
CA ASP A 28 6.45 20.70 -8.30
C ASP A 28 7.04 19.79 -7.21
N PRO A 29 8.34 19.44 -7.26
CA PRO A 29 8.97 18.58 -6.26
C PRO A 29 8.78 19.01 -4.79
N PRO A 30 8.84 20.31 -4.43
CA PRO A 30 8.57 20.75 -3.05
C PRO A 30 7.14 20.44 -2.58
N ARG A 31 6.14 20.54 -3.47
CA ARG A 31 4.74 20.22 -3.16
C ARG A 31 4.56 18.72 -2.96
N ILE A 32 5.18 17.91 -3.82
CA ILE A 32 5.18 16.45 -3.68
C ILE A 32 5.79 16.06 -2.33
N GLY A 33 6.94 16.63 -1.97
CA GLY A 33 7.59 16.40 -0.70
C GLY A 33 6.71 16.78 0.50
N ALA A 34 6.05 17.94 0.45
CA ALA A 34 5.14 18.37 1.51
C ALA A 34 3.94 17.42 1.69
N ILE A 35 3.31 16.99 0.58
CA ILE A 35 2.17 16.06 0.61
C ILE A 35 2.61 14.71 1.20
N LEU A 36 3.69 14.13 0.69
CA LEU A 36 4.17 12.81 1.14
C LEU A 36 4.67 12.85 2.59
N GLY A 37 5.37 13.92 2.98
CA GLY A 37 5.85 14.12 4.34
C GLY A 37 4.70 14.26 5.35
N ALA A 38 3.75 15.15 5.08
CA ALA A 38 2.58 15.35 5.93
C ALA A 38 1.73 14.08 6.04
N SER A 39 1.50 13.38 4.92
CA SER A 39 0.74 12.14 4.90
C SER A 39 1.43 11.04 5.68
N SER A 40 2.75 10.88 5.54
CA SER A 40 3.50 9.85 6.28
C SER A 40 3.44 10.07 7.79
N LEU A 41 3.56 11.32 8.25
CA LEU A 41 3.39 11.68 9.65
C LEU A 41 1.97 11.38 10.14
N ALA A 42 0.96 11.74 9.36
CA ALA A 42 -0.43 11.42 9.67
C ALA A 42 -0.66 9.90 9.76
N HIS A 43 -0.08 9.12 8.84
CA HIS A 43 -0.22 7.66 8.82
C HIS A 43 0.41 7.00 10.05
N GLY A 44 1.64 7.39 10.40
CA GLY A 44 2.30 6.88 11.60
C GLY A 44 1.55 7.25 12.87
N THR A 45 1.11 8.50 12.98
CA THR A 45 0.33 8.98 14.15
C THR A 45 -0.99 8.23 14.27
N PHE A 46 -1.71 8.06 13.16
CA PHE A 46 -2.98 7.34 13.15
C PHE A 46 -2.80 5.87 13.54
N GLN A 47 -1.76 5.21 13.02
CA GLN A 47 -1.45 3.83 13.37
C GLN A 47 -1.18 3.68 14.86
N ILE A 48 -0.36 4.54 15.46
CA ILE A 48 -0.02 4.45 16.88
C ILE A 48 -1.25 4.66 17.77
N LEU A 49 -2.12 5.61 17.43
CA LEU A 49 -3.26 5.99 18.27
C LEU A 49 -4.50 5.10 18.10
N PHE A 50 -4.77 4.63 16.89
CA PHE A 50 -6.03 3.99 16.54
C PHE A 50 -5.91 2.48 16.29
N TYR A 51 -4.72 1.95 16.02
CA TYR A 51 -4.56 0.52 15.70
C TYR A 51 -5.11 -0.38 16.80
N ALA A 52 -4.73 -0.17 18.06
CA ALA A 52 -5.20 -1.00 19.17
C ALA A 52 -6.73 -1.00 19.26
N ARG A 53 -7.37 0.18 19.19
CA ARG A 53 -8.83 0.30 19.21
C ARG A 53 -9.52 -0.38 18.05
N LEU A 54 -8.96 -0.31 16.85
CA LEU A 54 -9.51 -0.99 15.67
C LEU A 54 -9.35 -2.50 15.79
N ASN A 55 -8.18 -2.97 16.24
CA ASN A 55 -7.89 -4.38 16.44
C ASN A 55 -8.80 -4.99 17.52
N ASP A 56 -8.99 -4.30 18.66
CA ASP A 56 -9.84 -4.79 19.75
C ASP A 56 -11.32 -4.84 19.35
N ARG A 57 -11.76 -3.94 18.47
CA ARG A 57 -13.16 -3.85 18.03
C ARG A 57 -13.51 -4.80 16.87
N PHE A 58 -12.62 -4.94 15.90
CA PHE A 58 -12.90 -5.65 14.64
C PHE A 58 -12.11 -6.96 14.50
N GLY A 59 -11.07 -7.16 15.31
CA GLY A 59 -10.16 -8.30 15.21
C GLY A 59 -9.09 -8.12 14.13
N THR A 60 -7.97 -8.83 14.30
CA THR A 60 -6.80 -8.74 13.41
C THR A 60 -7.13 -9.14 11.97
N GLY A 61 -7.93 -10.20 11.77
CA GLY A 61 -8.30 -10.65 10.43
C GLY A 61 -9.12 -9.64 9.64
N ALA A 62 -10.12 -8.99 10.27
CA ALA A 62 -10.93 -7.99 9.58
C ALA A 62 -10.12 -6.73 9.23
N VAL A 63 -9.27 -6.25 10.16
CA VAL A 63 -8.37 -5.11 9.91
C VAL A 63 -7.39 -5.43 8.79
N TYR A 64 -6.83 -6.64 8.78
CA TYR A 64 -5.96 -7.09 7.71
C TYR A 64 -6.70 -7.17 6.37
N THR A 65 -7.80 -7.92 6.28
CA THR A 65 -8.54 -8.08 5.01
C THR A 65 -9.01 -6.74 4.44
N THR A 66 -9.52 -5.82 5.27
CA THR A 66 -9.94 -4.48 4.81
C THR A 66 -8.76 -3.66 4.29
N GLY A 67 -7.60 -3.69 4.96
CA GLY A 67 -6.40 -3.01 4.50
C GLY A 67 -5.78 -3.61 3.24
N VAL A 68 -5.96 -4.91 3.00
CA VAL A 68 -5.55 -5.54 1.73
C VAL A 68 -6.49 -5.16 0.59
N LEU A 69 -7.80 -5.21 0.84
CA LEU A 69 -8.83 -4.86 -0.15
C LEU A 69 -8.76 -3.39 -0.58
N SER A 70 -8.31 -2.49 0.30
CA SER A 70 -8.10 -1.08 -0.06
C SER A 70 -7.04 -0.88 -1.14
N GLY A 71 -6.17 -1.86 -1.39
CA GLY A 71 -5.19 -1.81 -2.48
C GLY A 71 -5.82 -1.68 -3.87
N ILE A 72 -7.00 -2.26 -4.11
CA ILE A 72 -7.70 -2.20 -5.41
C ILE A 72 -8.13 -0.76 -5.73
N PRO A 73 -8.94 -0.06 -4.89
CA PRO A 73 -9.32 1.32 -5.17
C PRO A 73 -8.13 2.28 -5.20
N MET A 74 -7.04 1.99 -4.48
CA MET A 74 -5.81 2.81 -4.55
C MET A 74 -5.19 2.82 -5.94
N VAL A 75 -5.21 1.68 -6.65
CA VAL A 75 -4.69 1.59 -8.02
C VAL A 75 -5.66 2.25 -9.01
N ILE A 76 -6.97 2.07 -8.83
CA ILE A 76 -8.00 2.68 -9.69
C ILE A 76 -7.98 4.22 -9.58
N LEU A 77 -7.62 4.76 -8.42
CA LEU A 77 -7.55 6.20 -8.24
C LEU A 77 -6.49 6.89 -9.10
N PHE A 78 -5.42 6.21 -9.54
CA PHE A 78 -4.43 6.82 -10.43
C PHE A 78 -5.03 7.35 -11.75
N PRO A 79 -5.67 6.50 -12.60
CA PRO A 79 -6.29 6.98 -13.82
C PRO A 79 -7.46 7.95 -13.55
N VAL A 80 -8.20 7.78 -12.44
CA VAL A 80 -9.28 8.71 -12.07
C VAL A 80 -8.74 10.10 -11.76
N ILE A 81 -7.66 10.19 -10.97
CA ILE A 81 -6.99 11.46 -10.62
C ILE A 81 -6.45 12.13 -11.89
N ASN A 82 -5.80 11.37 -12.79
CA ASN A 82 -5.30 11.93 -14.05
C ASN A 82 -6.46 12.40 -14.96
N ALA A 83 -7.54 11.63 -15.08
CA ALA A 83 -8.70 12.02 -15.88
C ALA A 83 -9.35 13.31 -15.35
N LEU A 84 -9.48 13.45 -14.03
CA LEU A 84 -9.96 14.68 -13.39
C LEU A 84 -9.03 15.86 -13.65
N ALA A 85 -7.72 15.65 -13.56
CA ALA A 85 -6.72 16.68 -13.84
C ALA A 85 -6.72 17.11 -15.31
N ARG A 86 -6.94 16.18 -16.25
CA ARG A 86 -7.09 16.49 -17.68
C ARG A 86 -8.37 17.27 -18.00
N ALA A 87 -9.48 16.92 -17.35
CA ALA A 87 -10.78 17.54 -17.64
C ALA A 87 -10.96 18.91 -16.97
N TYR A 88 -10.49 19.07 -15.74
CA TYR A 88 -10.78 20.25 -14.91
C TYR A 88 -9.53 20.96 -14.38
N GLY A 89 -8.33 20.54 -14.78
CA GLY A 89 -7.08 21.03 -14.22
C GLY A 89 -6.90 20.65 -12.74
N MET A 90 -6.02 21.36 -12.05
CA MET A 90 -5.77 21.19 -10.61
C MET A 90 -6.92 21.77 -9.76
N SER A 91 -8.09 21.18 -9.88
CA SER A 91 -9.33 21.57 -9.19
C SER A 91 -9.43 20.94 -7.79
N LEU A 92 -10.41 21.39 -6.99
CA LEU A 92 -10.71 20.80 -5.69
C LEU A 92 -10.98 19.29 -5.79
N ALA A 93 -11.58 18.81 -6.89
CA ALA A 93 -11.85 17.39 -7.10
C ALA A 93 -10.58 16.55 -7.16
N VAL A 94 -9.50 17.06 -7.78
CA VAL A 94 -8.20 16.39 -7.84
C VAL A 94 -7.59 16.28 -6.44
N TRP A 95 -7.64 17.37 -5.66
CA TRP A 95 -7.16 17.37 -4.27
C TRP A 95 -7.95 16.42 -3.37
N LEU A 96 -9.28 16.36 -3.52
CA LEU A 96 -10.10 15.39 -2.81
C LEU A 96 -9.75 13.96 -3.20
N ALA A 97 -9.55 13.67 -4.49
CA ALA A 97 -9.17 12.35 -4.96
C ALA A 97 -7.78 11.92 -4.44
N ILE A 98 -6.80 12.85 -4.41
CA ILE A 98 -5.49 12.64 -3.76
C ILE A 98 -5.69 12.34 -2.26
N GLY A 99 -6.52 13.13 -1.56
CA GLY A 99 -6.82 12.91 -0.15
C GLY A 99 -7.45 11.54 0.13
N VAL A 100 -8.38 11.10 -0.71
CA VAL A 100 -8.97 9.75 -0.65
C VAL A 100 -7.90 8.69 -0.89
N GLN A 101 -7.05 8.86 -1.90
CA GLN A 101 -5.96 7.93 -2.20
C GLN A 101 -5.01 7.76 -1.00
N LEU A 102 -4.62 8.86 -0.35
CA LEU A 102 -3.77 8.86 0.84
C LEU A 102 -4.49 8.24 2.04
N THR A 103 -5.77 8.52 2.23
CA THR A 103 -6.57 7.90 3.29
C THR A 103 -6.67 6.38 3.11
N LEU A 104 -6.72 5.87 1.88
CA LEU A 104 -6.69 4.43 1.64
C LEU A 104 -5.34 3.80 2.00
N VAL A 105 -4.22 4.55 1.90
CA VAL A 105 -2.90 4.08 2.37
C VAL A 105 -2.93 3.80 3.88
N LEU A 106 -3.69 4.57 4.67
CA LEU A 106 -3.83 4.31 6.12
C LEU A 106 -4.29 2.87 6.39
N ASN A 107 -5.30 2.41 5.65
CA ASN A 107 -5.84 1.06 5.80
C ASN A 107 -4.77 0.01 5.49
N LEU A 108 -4.01 0.21 4.41
CA LEU A 108 -2.91 -0.68 4.03
C LEU A 108 -1.77 -0.69 5.07
N VAL A 109 -1.50 0.45 5.70
CA VAL A 109 -0.48 0.57 6.76
C VAL A 109 -0.90 -0.19 8.02
N MET A 110 -2.19 -0.26 8.35
CA MET A 110 -2.68 -1.09 9.48
C MET A 110 -2.39 -2.59 9.32
N CYS A 111 -2.12 -3.07 8.10
CA CYS A 111 -1.75 -4.47 7.88
C CYS A 111 -0.40 -4.84 8.51
N TYR A 112 0.54 -3.90 8.69
CA TYR A 112 1.87 -4.18 9.25
C TYR A 112 1.83 -4.79 10.65
N PRO A 113 1.17 -4.16 11.65
CA PRO A 113 1.06 -4.75 12.97
C PRO A 113 0.22 -6.04 12.98
N CYS A 114 -0.78 -6.17 12.10
CA CYS A 114 -1.53 -7.42 11.94
C CYS A 114 -0.61 -8.59 11.55
N VAL A 115 0.30 -8.39 10.59
CA VAL A 115 1.27 -9.41 10.19
C VAL A 115 2.18 -9.80 11.36
N SER A 116 2.58 -8.84 12.19
CA SER A 116 3.37 -9.16 13.39
C SER A 116 2.60 -10.02 14.39
N LEU A 117 1.29 -9.78 14.56
CA LEU A 117 0.43 -10.64 15.39
C LEU A 117 0.31 -12.06 14.81
N TYR A 118 0.10 -12.19 13.50
CA TYR A 118 0.08 -13.51 12.84
C TYR A 118 1.40 -14.27 13.00
N ILE A 119 2.55 -13.59 12.88
CA ILE A 119 3.86 -14.20 13.10
C ILE A 119 4.02 -14.69 14.54
N ARG A 120 3.52 -13.93 15.52
CA ARG A 120 3.56 -14.32 16.93
C ARG A 120 2.67 -15.52 17.21
N ALA A 121 1.44 -15.51 16.69
CA ALA A 121 0.48 -16.61 16.84
C ALA A 121 0.96 -17.91 16.17
N ALA A 122 1.76 -17.81 15.11
CA ALA A 122 2.34 -18.97 14.43
C ALA A 122 3.60 -19.53 15.08
N ALA A 123 4.14 -18.89 16.13
CA ALA A 123 5.38 -19.34 16.77
C ALA A 123 5.09 -20.29 17.94
N PRO A 124 5.58 -21.54 17.92
CA PRO A 124 5.22 -22.59 18.91
C PRO A 124 5.83 -22.36 20.29
N ASN A 125 6.83 -21.47 20.41
CA ASN A 125 7.38 -21.11 21.71
C ASN A 125 8.06 -19.73 21.67
N ARG A 126 8.28 -19.16 22.87
CA ARG A 126 8.94 -17.86 23.02
C ARG A 126 10.39 -17.84 22.52
N ALA A 127 11.08 -18.98 22.50
CA ALA A 127 12.44 -19.06 21.99
C ALA A 127 12.50 -18.94 20.45
N SER A 128 11.47 -19.40 19.75
CA SER A 128 11.35 -19.34 18.29
C SER A 128 10.77 -18.02 17.76
N LEU A 129 10.22 -17.16 18.63
CA LEU A 129 9.67 -15.85 18.25
C LEU A 129 10.69 -14.98 17.53
N GLY A 130 11.95 -15.00 17.97
CA GLY A 130 13.03 -14.23 17.33
C GLY A 130 13.23 -14.67 15.88
N THR A 131 13.29 -15.97 15.64
CA THR A 131 13.45 -16.57 14.31
C THR A 131 12.24 -16.29 13.42
N ALA A 132 11.02 -16.46 13.92
CA ALA A 132 9.79 -16.22 13.16
C ALA A 132 9.68 -14.75 12.71
N ASN A 133 9.97 -13.80 13.61
CA ASN A 133 10.03 -12.38 13.26
C ASN A 133 11.16 -12.07 12.27
N GLY A 134 12.33 -12.70 12.43
CA GLY A 134 13.44 -12.56 11.50
C GLY A 134 13.06 -12.98 10.07
N ILE A 135 12.44 -14.15 9.91
CA ILE A 135 11.95 -14.64 8.61
C ILE A 135 10.90 -13.70 8.03
N GLY A 136 9.92 -13.28 8.84
CA GLY A 136 8.87 -12.34 8.39
C GLY A 136 9.43 -11.00 7.93
N HIS A 137 10.39 -10.43 8.67
CA HIS A 137 11.06 -9.19 8.28
C HIS A 137 11.95 -9.37 7.05
N PHE A 138 12.64 -10.49 6.91
CA PHE A 138 13.41 -10.80 5.71
C PHE A 138 12.51 -10.86 4.46
N ALA A 139 11.39 -11.57 4.53
CA ALA A 139 10.41 -11.63 3.45
C ALA A 139 9.84 -10.24 3.12
N ALA A 140 9.52 -9.43 4.14
CA ALA A 140 9.08 -8.07 3.95
C ALA A 140 10.15 -7.18 3.31
N ALA A 141 11.41 -7.33 3.70
CA ALA A 141 12.54 -6.59 3.13
C ALA A 141 12.76 -6.95 1.65
N ALA A 142 12.70 -8.23 1.29
CA ALA A 142 12.76 -8.66 -0.10
C ALA A 142 11.65 -8.00 -0.94
N GLY A 143 10.41 -7.97 -0.42
CA GLY A 143 9.31 -7.25 -1.05
C GLY A 143 9.57 -5.75 -1.21
N LYS A 144 10.17 -5.10 -0.21
CA LYS A 144 10.53 -3.67 -0.24
C LYS A 144 11.62 -3.34 -1.26
N ILE A 145 12.48 -4.29 -1.60
CA ILE A 145 13.52 -4.14 -2.63
C ILE A 145 12.93 -4.39 -4.02
N ILE A 146 12.21 -5.50 -4.19
CA ILE A 146 11.67 -5.92 -5.49
C ILE A 146 10.56 -4.98 -5.96
N GLY A 147 9.70 -4.51 -5.05
CA GLY A 147 8.53 -3.68 -5.38
C GLY A 147 8.91 -2.41 -6.17
N PRO A 148 9.74 -1.51 -5.62
CA PRO A 148 10.16 -0.30 -6.32
C PRO A 148 10.96 -0.59 -7.60
N ALA A 149 11.87 -1.56 -7.57
CA ALA A 149 12.70 -1.90 -8.74
C ALA A 149 11.85 -2.36 -9.94
N SER A 150 10.89 -3.26 -9.68
CA SER A 150 9.98 -3.76 -10.72
C SER A 150 9.01 -2.68 -11.20
N ALA A 151 8.41 -1.91 -10.29
CA ALA A 151 7.48 -0.84 -10.64
C ALA A 151 8.17 0.26 -11.48
N ALA A 152 9.37 0.70 -11.08
CA ALA A 152 10.14 1.68 -11.82
C ALA A 152 10.56 1.17 -13.22
N SER A 153 10.93 -0.10 -13.33
CA SER A 153 11.29 -0.72 -14.61
C SER A 153 10.11 -0.75 -15.58
N ILE A 154 8.93 -1.16 -15.10
CA ILE A 154 7.70 -1.21 -15.89
C ILE A 154 7.22 0.21 -16.26
N PHE A 155 7.32 1.16 -15.33
CA PHE A 155 6.98 2.56 -15.60
C PHE A 155 7.88 3.15 -16.70
N SER A 156 9.19 2.96 -16.58
CA SER A 156 10.17 3.42 -17.57
C SER A 156 9.93 2.77 -18.93
N TYR A 157 9.61 1.48 -18.95
CA TYR A 157 9.23 0.77 -20.18
C TYR A 157 7.97 1.35 -20.82
N SER A 158 6.90 1.58 -20.02
CA SER A 158 5.64 2.17 -20.49
C SER A 158 5.86 3.53 -21.14
N MET A 159 6.69 4.38 -20.52
CA MET A 159 6.95 5.74 -21.00
C MET A 159 7.75 5.78 -22.31
N ARG A 160 8.56 4.77 -22.60
CA ARG A 160 9.38 4.69 -23.82
C ARG A 160 8.57 4.37 -25.07
N GLU A 161 7.48 3.62 -24.93
CA GLU A 161 6.67 3.20 -26.07
C GLU A 161 5.63 4.26 -26.50
N GLY A 162 5.59 5.44 -25.87
CA GLY A 162 4.60 6.47 -26.15
C GLY A 162 3.17 6.10 -25.72
N HIS A 163 3.01 4.96 -25.04
CA HIS A 163 1.79 4.60 -24.35
C HIS A 163 1.74 5.35 -23.01
N ASP A 164 0.62 6.01 -22.74
CA ASP A 164 0.26 6.51 -21.40
C ASP A 164 0.63 5.45 -20.32
N ALA A 165 0.95 5.87 -19.10
CA ALA A 165 1.51 5.03 -18.02
C ALA A 165 0.67 3.82 -17.53
N TRP A 166 -0.32 3.35 -18.29
CA TRP A 166 -1.26 2.27 -17.96
C TRP A 166 -0.62 0.94 -17.58
N SER A 167 0.52 0.58 -18.19
CA SER A 167 1.20 -0.70 -17.93
C SER A 167 1.59 -0.85 -16.45
N VAL A 168 1.98 0.26 -15.79
CA VAL A 168 2.31 0.23 -14.37
C VAL A 168 1.06 -0.03 -13.51
N TYR A 169 -0.11 0.45 -13.93
CA TYR A 169 -1.35 0.28 -13.18
C TYR A 169 -1.85 -1.15 -13.28
N TYR A 170 -1.73 -1.80 -14.45
CA TYR A 170 -2.03 -3.24 -14.58
C TYR A 170 -1.11 -4.08 -13.71
N PHE A 171 0.18 -3.75 -13.67
CA PHE A 171 1.15 -4.43 -12.79
C PHE A 171 0.80 -4.26 -11.30
N LEU A 172 0.53 -3.02 -10.86
CA LEU A 172 0.13 -2.75 -9.48
C LEU A 172 -1.19 -3.45 -9.13
N MET A 173 -2.15 -3.49 -10.05
CA MET A 173 -3.41 -4.20 -9.89
C MET A 173 -3.20 -5.71 -9.74
N ALA A 174 -2.34 -6.30 -10.57
CA ALA A 174 -2.01 -7.73 -10.48
C ALA A 174 -1.41 -8.07 -9.11
N ILE A 175 -0.46 -7.26 -8.62
CA ILE A 175 0.11 -7.46 -7.28
C ILE A 175 -0.95 -7.27 -6.19
N ALA A 176 -1.83 -6.27 -6.31
CA ALA A 176 -2.91 -6.05 -5.35
C ALA A 176 -3.85 -7.27 -5.27
N LEU A 177 -4.25 -7.82 -6.41
CA LEU A 177 -5.11 -9.01 -6.49
C LEU A 177 -4.41 -10.25 -5.95
N LEU A 178 -3.13 -10.46 -6.25
CA LEU A 178 -2.33 -11.54 -5.65
C LEU A 178 -2.25 -11.38 -4.13
N ALA A 179 -2.12 -10.14 -3.64
CA ALA A 179 -2.09 -9.84 -2.23
C ALA A 179 -3.45 -10.15 -1.57
N VAL A 180 -4.57 -9.81 -2.22
CA VAL A 180 -5.93 -10.18 -1.79
C VAL A 180 -6.08 -11.71 -1.75
N GLY A 181 -5.68 -12.41 -2.82
CA GLY A 181 -5.70 -13.86 -2.88
C GLY A 181 -4.90 -14.50 -1.74
N ALA A 182 -3.67 -14.04 -1.49
CA ALA A 182 -2.85 -14.51 -0.37
C ALA A 182 -3.48 -14.19 1.00
N SER A 183 -4.22 -13.08 1.12
CA SER A 183 -4.94 -12.73 2.35
C SER A 183 -6.07 -13.71 2.66
N THR A 184 -6.72 -14.28 1.64
CA THR A 184 -7.77 -15.31 1.87
C THR A 184 -7.24 -16.64 2.39
N LEU A 185 -5.93 -16.89 2.25
CA LEU A 185 -5.27 -18.07 2.83
C LEU A 185 -4.95 -17.89 4.31
N LEU A 186 -4.97 -16.66 4.82
CA LEU A 186 -4.70 -16.38 6.22
C LEU A 186 -5.95 -16.66 7.09
N PRO A 187 -5.78 -17.34 8.24
CA PRO A 187 -6.85 -17.52 9.22
C PRO A 187 -7.44 -16.18 9.66
N ARG A 188 -8.77 -16.11 9.78
CA ARG A 188 -9.46 -14.88 10.20
C ARG A 188 -9.23 -14.54 11.67
N ASP A 189 -8.91 -15.54 12.49
CA ASP A 189 -8.67 -15.36 13.92
C ASP A 189 -7.30 -15.96 14.29
N PRO A 190 -6.31 -15.13 14.68
CA PRO A 190 -5.01 -15.61 15.12
C PRO A 190 -5.09 -16.46 16.39
N SER A 191 -6.12 -16.28 17.24
CA SER A 191 -6.27 -17.01 18.51
C SER A 191 -6.46 -18.51 18.33
N GLN A 192 -6.96 -18.96 17.17
CA GLN A 192 -7.12 -20.39 16.85
C GLN A 192 -5.82 -21.18 16.84
N TRP A 193 -4.68 -20.50 16.73
CA TRP A 193 -3.34 -21.11 16.75
C TRP A 193 -2.78 -21.17 18.18
N GLU A 194 -3.18 -20.23 19.04
CA GLU A 194 -2.85 -20.21 20.48
C GLU A 194 -3.55 -21.36 21.22
N ASP A 195 -4.76 -21.76 20.80
CA ASP A 195 -5.54 -22.85 21.40
C ASP A 195 -5.18 -24.26 20.84
N SER A 196 -4.30 -24.33 19.83
CA SER A 196 -3.91 -25.59 19.17
C SER A 196 -2.65 -26.25 19.75
N GLU A 197 -2.09 -25.70 20.82
CA GLU A 197 -1.00 -26.26 21.65
C GLU A 197 -1.49 -26.64 23.05
#